data_AF-A0A2W5EHM1-F1
#
_entry.id   AF-A0A2W5EHM1-F1
#
_cell.length_a   1.000
_cell.length_b   1.000
_cell.length_c   1.000
_cell.angle_alpha   90.00
_cell.angle_beta   90.00
_cell.angle_gamma   90.00
#
_symmetry.space_group_name_H-M   'P 1'
#
loop_
_entity.id
_entity.type
_entity.pdbx_description
1 polymer ?
#
loop_
_entity_poly.entity_id
_entity_poly.type
_entity_poly.pdbx_seq_one_letter_code
_entity_poly.pdbx_strand_id
1 'polypeptide(L)'
;IGIAICVLGIIICGRAGILKEKEMPDDQKQASVQEFNIKKGLTAAIISGVLSACFNFGIETGKPLAEKAVELGCNPLFQNNVSYVVLLWGGLTTNFIWCIGLALKNKSFSDFGKKGVPQVSNWLFSAIAGTMWFLQFFFYGMGESKLGNGPSSWILHMSFIILISNFWGVILKEWKGTSKKTQWTIGTGIAVILISIIFVGLGNAQA
;
A
#
# COMPACT_ATOMS: atom_id res chain seq x y z
N ILE A 1 -19.57 4.27 11.65
CA ILE A 1 -20.32 4.08 10.38
C ILE A 1 -19.38 3.95 9.19
N GLY A 2 -18.51 4.93 8.92
CA GLY A 2 -17.57 4.87 7.79
C GLY A 2 -16.75 3.57 7.69
N ILE A 3 -16.20 3.09 8.82
CA ILE A 3 -15.47 1.80 8.88
C ILE A 3 -16.33 0.61 8.41
N ALA A 4 -17.59 0.53 8.84
CA ALA A 4 -18.48 -0.57 8.44
C ALA A 4 -18.77 -0.55 6.93
N ILE A 5 -18.94 0.64 6.35
CA ILE A 5 -19.09 0.82 4.90
C ILE A 5 -17.81 0.40 4.17
N CYS A 6 -16.63 0.68 4.74
CA CYS A 6 -15.34 0.26 4.16
C CYS A 6 -15.25 -1.26 4.06
N VAL A 7 -15.57 -1.96 5.16
CA VAL A 7 -15.56 -3.42 5.22
C VAL A 7 -16.53 -4.00 4.18
N LEU A 8 -17.73 -3.44 4.04
CA LEU A 8 -18.67 -3.86 2.99
C LEU A 8 -18.09 -3.66 1.58
N GLY A 9 -17.46 -2.52 1.31
CA GLY A 9 -16.80 -2.24 0.04
C GLY A 9 -15.69 -3.24 -0.28
N ILE A 10 -14.82 -3.55 0.70
CA ILE A 10 -13.76 -4.56 0.56
C ILE A 10 -14.35 -5.95 0.26
N ILE A 11 -15.43 -6.34 0.94
CA ILE A 11 -16.11 -7.63 0.69
C ILE A 11 -16.66 -7.69 -0.75
N ILE A 12 -17.24 -6.60 -1.25
CA ILE A 12 -17.76 -6.53 -2.62
C ILE A 12 -16.62 -6.61 -3.64
N CYS A 13 -15.53 -5.87 -3.44
CA CYS A 13 -14.33 -5.94 -4.29
C CYS A 13 -13.71 -7.34 -4.29
N GLY A 14 -13.58 -7.98 -3.13
CA GLY A 14 -13.08 -9.35 -3.00
C GLY A 14 -13.96 -10.36 -3.75
N ARG A 15 -15.29 -10.20 -3.67
CA ARG A 15 -16.24 -11.00 -4.47
C ARG A 15 -16.04 -10.79 -5.97
N ALA A 16 -15.80 -9.56 -6.42
CA ALA A 16 -15.52 -9.30 -7.83
C ALA A 16 -14.23 -9.99 -8.30
N GLY A 17 -13.19 -10.04 -7.45
CA GLY A 17 -11.96 -10.79 -7.72
C GLY A 17 -12.21 -12.29 -7.92
N ILE A 18 -13.01 -12.90 -7.05
CA ILE A 18 -13.39 -14.32 -7.15
C ILE A 18 -14.22 -14.58 -8.42
N LEU A 19 -15.12 -13.67 -8.79
CA LEU A 19 -15.90 -13.78 -10.02
C LEU A 19 -15.00 -13.72 -11.26
N LYS A 20 -14.05 -12.78 -11.28
CA LYS A 20 -13.03 -12.67 -12.33
C LYS A 20 -12.23 -13.96 -12.47
N GLU A 21 -11.75 -14.53 -11.37
CA GLU A 21 -10.98 -15.78 -11.38
C GLU A 21 -11.80 -16.96 -11.93
N LYS A 22 -13.09 -17.06 -11.60
CA LYS A 22 -13.98 -18.10 -12.14
C LYS A 22 -14.20 -17.99 -13.64
N GLU A 23 -14.22 -16.76 -14.17
CA GLU A 23 -14.44 -16.45 -15.58
C GLU A 23 -13.18 -16.60 -16.45
N MET A 24 -12.01 -16.82 -15.86
CA MET A 24 -10.77 -17.04 -16.61
C MET A 24 -10.67 -18.46 -17.17
N PRO A 25 -10.08 -18.67 -18.37
CA PRO A 25 -9.84 -20.00 -18.94
C PRO A 25 -8.96 -20.87 -18.01
N ASP A 26 -9.17 -22.19 -18.03
CA ASP A 26 -8.48 -23.14 -17.13
C ASP A 26 -6.95 -23.15 -17.31
N ASP A 27 -6.49 -22.82 -18.51
CA ASP A 27 -5.10 -22.62 -18.91
C ASP A 27 -4.44 -21.38 -18.28
N GLN A 28 -5.21 -20.36 -17.87
CA GLN A 28 -4.73 -19.26 -17.02
C GLN A 28 -4.91 -19.52 -15.52
N LYS A 29 -5.89 -20.36 -15.14
CA LYS A 29 -6.08 -20.78 -13.74
C LYS A 29 -4.93 -21.65 -13.24
N GLN A 30 -4.35 -22.52 -14.07
CA GLN A 30 -3.26 -23.40 -13.62
C GLN A 30 -1.95 -22.67 -13.27
N ALA A 31 -1.71 -21.48 -13.81
CA ALA A 31 -0.54 -20.66 -13.45
C ALA A 31 -0.68 -19.98 -12.08
N SER A 32 -1.90 -19.76 -11.59
CA SER A 32 -2.17 -19.13 -10.28
C SER A 32 -2.48 -20.12 -9.15
N VAL A 33 -2.88 -21.35 -9.48
CA VAL A 33 -3.49 -22.30 -8.52
C VAL A 33 -2.51 -23.14 -7.70
N GLN A 34 -1.21 -23.23 -8.06
CA GLN A 34 -0.29 -24.06 -7.26
C GLN A 34 0.09 -23.46 -5.88
N GLU A 35 -0.09 -22.15 -5.66
CA GLU A 35 0.30 -21.49 -4.39
C GLU A 35 -0.87 -20.88 -3.58
N PHE A 36 -2.11 -20.92 -4.09
CA PHE A 36 -3.20 -20.15 -3.46
C PHE A 36 -3.85 -20.87 -2.28
N ASN A 37 -3.25 -20.73 -1.09
CA ASN A 37 -3.89 -21.08 0.16
C ASN A 37 -4.60 -19.86 0.76
N ILE A 38 -5.93 -19.77 0.56
CA ILE A 38 -6.78 -18.68 1.06
C ILE A 38 -6.55 -18.43 2.56
N LYS A 39 -6.37 -19.48 3.37
CA LYS A 39 -6.13 -19.31 4.82
C LYS A 39 -4.80 -18.59 5.07
N LYS A 40 -3.71 -19.01 4.42
CA LYS A 40 -2.41 -18.35 4.56
C LYS A 40 -2.45 -16.90 4.05
N GLY A 41 -3.08 -16.67 2.90
CA GLY A 41 -3.24 -15.33 2.32
C GLY A 41 -4.06 -14.40 3.22
N LEU A 42 -5.19 -14.86 3.74
CA LEU A 42 -6.05 -14.07 4.64
C LEU A 42 -5.36 -13.79 5.97
N THR A 43 -4.67 -14.76 6.56
CA THR A 43 -3.89 -14.55 7.80
C THR A 43 -2.79 -13.51 7.58
N ALA A 44 -2.02 -13.62 6.49
CA ALA A 44 -0.99 -12.64 6.15
C ALA A 44 -1.59 -11.24 5.94
N ALA A 45 -2.74 -11.13 5.25
CA ALA A 45 -3.42 -9.86 5.03
C ALA A 45 -3.89 -9.20 6.33
N ILE A 46 -4.45 -9.97 7.28
CA ILE A 46 -4.90 -9.44 8.58
C ILE A 46 -3.70 -8.95 9.39
N ILE A 47 -2.65 -9.76 9.51
CA ILE A 47 -1.43 -9.39 10.25
C ILE A 47 -0.81 -8.13 9.61
N SER A 48 -0.68 -8.11 8.28
CA SER A 48 -0.16 -6.95 7.56
C SER A 48 -1.02 -5.72 7.78
N GLY A 49 -2.35 -5.83 7.78
CA GLY A 49 -3.25 -4.70 8.03
C GLY A 49 -3.07 -4.10 9.42
N VAL A 50 -2.94 -4.95 10.45
CA VAL A 50 -2.68 -4.50 11.83
C VAL A 50 -1.30 -3.83 11.93
N LEU A 51 -0.26 -4.44 11.36
CA LEU A 51 1.09 -3.87 11.36
C LEU A 51 1.18 -2.54 10.58
N SER A 52 0.44 -2.41 9.47
CA SER A 52 0.37 -1.16 8.71
C SER A 52 -0.24 -0.02 9.54
N ALA A 53 -1.21 -0.30 10.42
CA ALA A 53 -1.73 0.71 11.34
C ALA A 53 -0.66 1.20 12.34
N CYS A 54 0.27 0.33 12.76
CA CYS A 54 1.41 0.71 13.59
C CYS A 54 2.33 1.74 12.92
N PHE A 55 2.41 1.75 11.58
CA PHE A 55 3.16 2.76 10.85
C PHE A 55 2.61 4.17 11.11
N ASN A 56 1.28 4.35 11.01
CA ASN A 56 0.64 5.63 11.31
C ASN A 56 0.85 6.06 12.78
N PHE A 57 0.72 5.11 13.71
CA PHE A 57 1.03 5.40 15.13
C PHE A 57 2.49 5.83 15.34
N GLY A 58 3.43 5.23 14.62
CA GLY A 58 4.83 5.62 14.69
C GLY A 58 5.13 7.00 14.11
N ILE A 59 4.36 7.45 13.09
CA ILE A 59 4.44 8.84 12.59
C ILE A 59 3.95 9.79 13.68
N GLU A 60 2.81 9.49 14.30
CA GLU A 60 2.18 10.29 15.35
C GLU A 60 3.10 10.43 16.59
N THR A 61 3.70 9.33 17.04
CA THR A 61 4.67 9.36 18.17
C THR A 61 5.99 10.02 17.79
N GLY A 62 6.29 10.14 16.49
CA GLY A 62 7.45 10.85 15.98
C GLY A 62 7.30 12.38 15.96
N LYS A 63 6.14 12.95 16.32
CA LYS A 63 5.92 14.41 16.34
C LYS A 63 6.95 15.21 17.15
N PRO A 64 7.41 14.77 18.34
CA PRO A 64 8.43 15.50 19.09
C PRO A 64 9.76 15.66 18.34
N LEU A 65 10.11 14.70 17.46
CA LEU A 65 11.29 14.81 16.61
C LEU A 65 11.10 15.87 15.52
N ALA A 66 9.90 15.93 14.93
CA ALA A 66 9.53 16.90 13.92
C ALA A 66 9.53 18.33 14.50
N GLU A 67 8.91 18.53 15.66
CA GLU A 67 8.90 19.80 16.39
C GLU A 67 10.32 20.27 16.72
N LYS A 68 11.17 19.36 17.24
CA LYS A 68 12.55 19.70 17.56
C LYS A 68 13.38 20.05 16.33
N ALA A 69 13.12 19.41 15.19
CA ALA A 69 13.79 19.75 13.94
C ALA A 69 13.47 21.19 13.50
N VAL A 70 12.21 21.62 13.65
CA VAL A 70 11.81 23.00 13.36
C VAL A 70 12.46 24.00 14.32
N GLU A 71 12.55 23.68 15.61
CA GLU A 71 13.28 24.52 16.58
C GLU A 71 14.76 24.68 16.22
N LEU A 72 15.38 23.66 15.60
CA LEU A 72 16.77 23.71 15.11
C LEU A 72 16.91 24.43 13.75
N GLY A 73 15.83 25.02 13.22
CA GLY A 73 15.83 25.82 11.99
C GLY A 73 15.53 25.02 10.71
N CYS A 74 15.11 23.76 10.80
CA CYS A 74 14.65 23.03 9.62
C CYS A 74 13.35 23.63 9.07
N ASN A 75 13.19 23.60 7.74
CA ASN A 75 11.96 24.04 7.10
C ASN A 75 10.77 23.18 7.61
N PRO A 76 9.70 23.80 8.17
CA PRO A 76 8.52 23.07 8.65
C PRO A 76 7.88 22.14 7.62
N LEU A 77 8.08 22.42 6.33
CA LEU A 77 7.60 21.58 5.23
C LEU A 77 8.20 20.16 5.24
N PHE A 78 9.41 20.01 5.78
CA PHE A 78 10.18 18.75 5.77
C PHE A 78 10.34 18.13 7.16
N GLN A 79 9.66 18.66 8.18
CA GLN A 79 9.81 18.24 9.58
C GLN A 79 9.58 16.73 9.78
N ASN A 80 8.61 16.15 9.06
CA ASN A 80 8.24 14.74 9.18
C ASN A 80 9.30 13.78 8.63
N ASN A 81 10.21 14.27 7.78
CA ASN A 81 11.26 13.42 7.21
C ASN A 81 12.18 12.86 8.31
N VAL A 82 12.40 13.62 9.39
CA VAL A 82 13.22 13.16 10.52
C VAL A 82 12.58 11.96 11.20
N SER A 83 11.26 11.99 11.39
CA SER A 83 10.49 10.88 11.96
C SER A 83 10.49 9.67 11.02
N TYR A 84 10.38 9.90 9.70
CA TYR A 84 10.45 8.82 8.72
C TYR A 84 11.79 8.10 8.70
N VAL A 85 12.91 8.80 8.92
CA VAL A 85 14.22 8.14 9.01
C VAL A 85 14.20 7.09 10.12
N VAL A 86 13.83 7.47 11.35
CA VAL A 86 13.80 6.56 12.50
C VAL A 86 12.83 5.40 12.27
N LEU A 87 11.65 5.70 11.72
CA LEU A 87 10.59 4.73 11.52
C LEU A 87 10.92 3.71 10.40
N LEU A 88 11.45 4.19 9.27
CA LEU A 88 11.84 3.34 8.14
C LEU A 88 13.08 2.51 8.43
N TRP A 89 13.94 2.94 9.37
CA TRP A 89 15.06 2.13 9.84
C TRP A 89 14.59 0.78 10.41
N GLY A 90 13.50 0.75 11.19
CA GLY A 90 12.91 -0.50 11.68
C GLY A 90 12.36 -1.39 10.56
N GLY A 91 11.78 -0.78 9.53
CA GLY A 91 11.35 -1.50 8.32
C GLY A 91 12.53 -2.06 7.53
N LEU A 92 13.60 -1.29 7.40
CA LEU A 92 14.83 -1.69 6.72
C LEU A 92 15.49 -2.87 7.45
N THR A 93 15.69 -2.81 8.76
CA THR A 93 16.34 -3.89 9.51
C THR A 93 15.57 -5.20 9.38
N THR A 94 14.24 -5.16 9.52
CA THR A 94 13.39 -6.35 9.45
C THR A 94 13.43 -6.96 8.05
N ASN A 95 13.24 -6.13 7.01
CA ASN A 95 13.30 -6.60 5.63
C ASN A 95 14.69 -7.11 5.25
N PHE A 96 15.75 -6.40 5.67
CA PHE A 96 17.12 -6.78 5.36
C PHE A 96 17.50 -8.13 5.97
N ILE A 97 17.20 -8.33 7.27
CA ILE A 97 17.45 -9.60 7.96
C ILE A 97 16.66 -10.74 7.30
N TRP A 98 15.38 -10.51 7.01
CA TRP A 98 14.53 -11.53 6.38
C TRP A 98 14.98 -11.88 4.97
N CYS A 99 15.27 -10.89 4.12
CA CYS A 99 15.73 -11.08 2.75
C CYS A 99 17.08 -11.80 2.72
N ILE A 100 18.04 -11.43 3.58
CA ILE A 100 19.32 -12.15 3.69
C ILE A 100 19.10 -13.58 4.14
N GLY A 101 18.30 -13.81 5.18
CA GLY A 101 17.99 -15.15 5.67
C GLY A 101 17.36 -16.03 4.58
N LEU A 102 16.44 -15.48 3.80
CA LEU A 102 15.81 -16.18 2.69
C LEU A 102 16.78 -16.44 1.53
N ALA A 103 17.63 -15.47 1.19
CA ALA A 103 18.63 -15.61 0.15
C ALA A 103 19.69 -16.68 0.50
N LEU A 104 20.06 -16.79 1.78
CA LEU A 104 20.98 -17.82 2.27
C LEU A 104 20.33 -19.19 2.19
N LYS A 105 19.08 -19.30 2.66
CA LYS A 105 18.30 -20.54 2.64
C LYS A 105 18.06 -21.06 1.23
N ASN A 106 17.73 -20.17 0.29
CA ASN A 106 17.39 -20.53 -1.09
C ASN A 106 18.62 -20.56 -2.02
N LYS A 107 19.83 -20.28 -1.50
CA LYS A 107 21.08 -20.20 -2.27
C LYS A 107 21.02 -19.24 -3.47
N SER A 108 20.17 -18.22 -3.40
CA SER A 108 19.96 -17.26 -4.49
C SER A 108 20.97 -16.11 -4.51
N PHE A 109 21.98 -16.12 -3.64
CA PHE A 109 23.08 -15.13 -3.68
C PHE A 109 23.83 -15.13 -5.01
N SER A 110 23.92 -16.27 -5.69
CA SER A 110 24.51 -16.36 -7.03
C SER A 110 23.71 -15.63 -8.10
N ASP A 111 22.41 -15.36 -7.89
CA ASP A 111 21.56 -14.68 -8.87
C ASP A 111 21.92 -13.21 -9.02
N PHE A 112 22.46 -12.57 -7.97
CA PHE A 112 22.97 -11.20 -8.04
C PHE A 112 24.19 -11.06 -8.96
N GLY A 113 24.91 -12.14 -9.25
CA GLY A 113 26.11 -12.18 -10.10
C GLY A 113 25.92 -12.92 -11.43
N LYS A 114 24.69 -13.31 -11.77
CA LYS A 114 24.41 -14.18 -12.93
C LYS A 114 24.70 -13.45 -14.25
N LYS A 115 25.65 -13.97 -15.03
CA LYS A 115 25.98 -13.48 -16.37
C LYS A 115 24.82 -13.75 -17.34
N GLY A 116 24.51 -12.80 -18.21
CA GLY A 116 23.42 -12.90 -19.19
C GLY A 116 22.08 -12.28 -18.75
N VAL A 117 22.03 -11.64 -17.58
CA VAL A 117 20.87 -10.88 -17.08
C VAL A 117 21.20 -9.39 -17.06
N PRO A 118 20.29 -8.46 -17.41
CA PRO A 118 20.56 -7.02 -17.39
C PRO A 118 20.63 -6.48 -15.96
N GLN A 119 21.77 -6.69 -15.28
CA GLN A 119 21.95 -6.38 -13.85
C GLN A 119 21.77 -4.90 -13.52
N VAL A 120 22.37 -4.01 -14.32
CA VAL A 120 22.26 -2.56 -14.13
C VAL A 120 20.80 -2.10 -14.25
N SER A 121 20.07 -2.62 -15.24
CA SER A 121 18.66 -2.29 -15.43
C SER A 121 17.82 -2.78 -14.26
N ASN A 122 18.07 -3.98 -13.75
CA ASN A 122 17.35 -4.53 -12.62
C ASN A 122 17.57 -3.68 -11.36
N TRP A 123 18.83 -3.32 -11.05
CA TRP A 123 19.12 -2.45 -9.91
C TRP A 123 18.52 -1.06 -10.06
N LEU A 124 18.56 -0.50 -11.27
CA LEU A 124 17.96 0.79 -11.56
C LEU A 124 16.44 0.75 -11.37
N PHE A 125 15.74 -0.26 -11.90
CA PHE A 125 14.31 -0.41 -11.71
C PHE A 125 13.93 -0.65 -10.25
N SER A 126 14.72 -1.43 -9.49
CA SER A 126 14.51 -1.60 -8.05
C SER A 126 14.70 -0.30 -7.28
N ALA A 127 15.74 0.49 -7.62
CA ALA A 127 15.97 1.79 -7.00
C ALA A 127 14.85 2.78 -7.32
N ILE A 128 14.40 2.83 -8.57
CA ILE A 128 13.26 3.66 -9.01
C ILE A 128 11.98 3.25 -8.27
N ALA A 129 11.68 1.95 -8.18
CA ALA A 129 10.51 1.47 -7.46
C ALA A 129 10.53 1.86 -5.97
N GLY A 130 11.68 1.66 -5.29
CA GLY A 130 11.85 2.08 -3.90
C GLY A 130 11.73 3.59 -3.70
N THR A 131 12.28 4.37 -4.63
CA THR A 131 12.22 5.84 -4.61
C THR A 131 10.79 6.33 -4.81
N MET A 132 10.06 5.78 -5.79
CA MET A 132 8.64 6.11 -6.01
C MET A 132 7.78 5.73 -4.81
N TRP A 133 8.05 4.59 -4.18
CA TRP A 133 7.37 4.21 -2.95
C TRP A 133 7.66 5.18 -1.80
N PHE A 134 8.91 5.62 -1.60
CA PHE A 134 9.22 6.59 -0.55
C PHE A 134 8.67 7.99 -0.83
N LEU A 135 8.70 8.43 -2.10
CA LEU A 135 8.17 9.73 -2.51
C LEU A 135 6.70 9.90 -2.13
N GLN A 136 5.92 8.81 -2.09
CA GLN A 136 4.53 8.86 -1.60
C GLN A 136 4.46 9.44 -0.17
N PHE A 137 5.38 9.06 0.72
CA PHE A 137 5.42 9.50 2.12
C PHE A 137 6.04 10.90 2.23
N PHE A 138 7.00 11.22 1.38
CA PHE A 138 7.58 12.56 1.31
C PHE A 138 6.51 13.62 0.96
N PHE A 139 5.70 13.36 -0.09
CA PHE A 139 4.61 14.26 -0.47
C PHE A 139 3.46 14.24 0.54
N TYR A 140 3.19 13.09 1.16
CA TYR A 140 2.23 13.01 2.27
C TYR A 140 2.65 13.90 3.44
N GLY A 141 3.91 13.80 3.92
CA GLY A 141 4.42 14.62 5.02
C GLY A 141 4.39 16.12 4.70
N MET A 142 4.68 16.48 3.44
CA MET A 142 4.52 17.85 2.96
C MET A 142 3.06 18.32 3.02
N GLY A 143 2.11 17.49 2.55
CA GLY A 143 0.68 17.81 2.59
C GLY A 143 0.13 17.91 4.02
N GLU A 144 0.53 16.99 4.89
CA GLU A 144 0.12 16.98 6.31
C GLU A 144 0.61 18.23 7.05
N SER A 145 1.87 18.65 6.81
CA SER A 145 2.43 19.88 7.41
C SER A 145 1.64 21.15 7.07
N LYS A 146 0.92 21.15 5.93
CA LYS A 146 0.07 22.27 5.48
C LYS A 146 -1.38 22.17 5.96
N LEU A 147 -1.88 20.95 6.12
CA LEU A 147 -3.27 20.70 6.53
C LEU A 147 -3.46 20.79 8.04
N GLY A 148 -2.41 20.60 8.84
CA GLY A 148 -2.45 20.76 10.31
C GLY A 148 -3.30 19.74 11.07
N ASN A 149 -3.95 18.81 10.36
CA ASN A 149 -4.77 17.73 10.92
C ASN A 149 -4.24 16.39 10.38
N GLY A 150 -3.44 15.70 11.21
CA GLY A 150 -2.83 14.40 10.91
C GLY A 150 -3.84 13.33 10.46
N PRO A 151 -4.89 13.04 11.24
CA PRO A 151 -5.84 11.99 10.85
C PRO A 151 -6.63 12.31 9.57
N SER A 152 -7.02 13.57 9.33
CA SER A 152 -7.66 13.96 8.06
C SER A 152 -6.72 13.82 6.87
N SER A 153 -5.43 14.14 7.06
CA SER A 153 -4.39 14.00 6.04
C SER A 153 -4.16 12.53 5.68
N TRP A 154 -4.13 11.63 6.67
CA TRP A 154 -3.94 10.18 6.45
C TRP A 154 -5.11 9.57 5.66
N ILE A 155 -6.34 9.94 6.01
CA ILE A 155 -7.54 9.50 5.28
C ILE A 155 -7.49 9.98 3.82
N LEU A 156 -7.18 11.25 3.60
CA LEU A 156 -7.07 11.81 2.25
C LEU A 156 -6.00 11.09 1.41
N HIS A 157 -4.85 10.78 2.01
CA HIS A 157 -3.77 10.04 1.37
C HIS A 157 -4.21 8.63 0.93
N MET A 158 -4.82 7.85 1.84
CA MET A 158 -5.32 6.50 1.53
C MET A 158 -6.40 6.53 0.43
N SER A 159 -7.24 7.56 0.44
CA SER A 159 -8.31 7.75 -0.54
C SER A 159 -7.78 8.00 -1.94
N PHE A 160 -6.75 8.86 -2.04
CA PHE A 160 -6.08 9.14 -3.29
C PHE A 160 -5.39 7.89 -3.86
N ILE A 161 -4.73 7.09 -3.00
CA ILE A 161 -4.12 5.82 -3.41
C ILE A 161 -5.16 4.90 -4.04
N ILE A 162 -6.32 4.73 -3.39
CA ILE A 162 -7.40 3.86 -3.89
C ILE A 162 -7.94 4.39 -5.22
N LEU A 163 -8.17 5.69 -5.34
CA LEU A 163 -8.68 6.29 -6.58
C LEU A 163 -7.71 6.10 -7.75
N ILE A 164 -6.43 6.45 -7.55
CA ILE A 164 -5.40 6.33 -8.59
C ILE A 164 -5.13 4.86 -8.95
N SER A 165 -5.09 3.97 -7.96
CA SER A 165 -4.95 2.52 -8.20
C SER A 165 -6.07 1.97 -9.07
N ASN A 166 -7.31 2.37 -8.81
CA ASN A 166 -8.45 1.94 -9.62
C ASN A 166 -8.41 2.54 -11.03
N PHE A 167 -8.01 3.80 -11.17
CA PHE A 167 -7.84 4.44 -12.46
C PHE A 167 -6.79 3.70 -13.31
N TRP A 168 -5.66 3.33 -12.70
CA TRP A 168 -4.63 2.53 -13.37
C TRP A 168 -5.12 1.13 -13.75
N GLY A 169 -5.89 0.46 -12.88
CA GLY A 169 -6.49 -0.84 -13.19
C GLY A 169 -7.44 -0.81 -14.39
N VAL A 170 -8.15 0.31 -14.60
CA VAL A 170 -8.98 0.53 -15.80
C VAL A 170 -8.11 0.78 -17.05
N ILE A 171 -7.07 1.62 -16.94
CA ILE A 171 -6.13 1.92 -18.05
C ILE A 171 -5.39 0.66 -18.52
N LEU A 172 -4.90 -0.14 -17.57
CA LEU A 172 -4.22 -1.41 -17.83
C LEU A 172 -5.17 -2.51 -18.33
N LYS A 173 -6.47 -2.20 -18.46
CA LYS A 173 -7.52 -3.10 -18.96
C LYS A 173 -7.58 -4.40 -18.17
N GLU A 174 -7.31 -4.35 -16.87
CA GLU A 174 -7.25 -5.54 -16.01
C GLU A 174 -8.56 -6.32 -15.99
N TRP A 175 -9.69 -5.66 -16.27
CA TRP A 175 -11.03 -6.24 -16.27
C TRP A 175 -11.54 -6.57 -17.68
N LYS A 176 -10.67 -6.50 -18.70
CA LYS A 176 -11.04 -6.89 -20.06
C LYS A 176 -11.16 -8.41 -20.15
N GLY A 177 -12.30 -8.89 -20.64
CA GLY A 177 -12.60 -10.33 -20.75
C GLY A 177 -13.46 -10.90 -19.62
N THR A 178 -13.79 -10.09 -18.60
CA THR A 178 -14.75 -10.49 -17.56
C THR A 178 -16.18 -10.11 -17.95
N SER A 179 -17.16 -10.76 -17.32
CA SER A 179 -18.57 -10.45 -17.57
C SER A 179 -18.93 -9.03 -17.14
N LYS A 180 -19.96 -8.46 -17.77
CA LYS A 180 -20.52 -7.15 -17.35
C LYS A 180 -20.90 -7.15 -15.87
N LYS A 181 -21.34 -8.30 -15.33
CA LYS A 181 -21.68 -8.46 -13.92
C LYS A 181 -20.45 -8.31 -13.01
N THR A 182 -19.33 -8.91 -13.37
CA THR A 182 -18.06 -8.78 -12.64
C THR A 182 -17.55 -7.34 -12.66
N GLN A 183 -17.60 -6.67 -13.82
CA GLN A 183 -17.24 -5.26 -13.97
C GLN A 183 -18.12 -4.32 -13.14
N TRP A 184 -19.44 -4.54 -13.12
CA TRP A 184 -20.34 -3.79 -12.25
C TRP A 184 -20.07 -4.06 -10.76
N THR A 185 -19.74 -5.30 -10.40
CA THR A 185 -19.46 -5.68 -9.00
C THR A 185 -18.19 -5.00 -8.47
N ILE A 186 -17.12 -4.96 -9.27
CA ILE A 186 -15.92 -4.19 -8.85
C ILE A 186 -16.22 -2.69 -8.80
N GLY A 187 -16.95 -2.16 -9.78
CA GLY A 187 -17.34 -0.75 -9.83
C GLY A 187 -18.14 -0.32 -8.60
N THR A 188 -19.12 -1.13 -8.18
CA THR A 188 -19.90 -0.85 -6.96
C THR A 188 -19.04 -0.97 -5.71
N GLY A 189 -18.16 -1.97 -5.61
CA GLY A 189 -17.23 -2.09 -4.49
C GLY A 189 -16.34 -0.86 -4.32
N ILE A 190 -15.75 -0.37 -5.41
CA ILE A 190 -14.94 0.85 -5.43
C ILE A 190 -15.78 2.06 -5.00
N ALA A 191 -16.99 2.22 -5.56
CA ALA A 191 -17.88 3.31 -5.20
C ALA A 191 -18.23 3.31 -3.71
N VAL A 192 -18.50 2.14 -3.13
CA VAL A 192 -18.78 1.98 -1.69
C VAL A 192 -17.55 2.36 -0.84
N ILE A 193 -16.34 1.99 -1.26
CA ILE A 193 -15.11 2.39 -0.57
C ILE A 193 -14.93 3.93 -0.62
N LEU A 194 -15.18 4.55 -1.77
CA LEU A 194 -15.12 6.02 -1.90
C LEU A 194 -16.17 6.72 -1.01
N ILE A 195 -17.38 6.17 -0.91
CA ILE A 195 -18.40 6.68 0.02
C ILE A 195 -17.92 6.51 1.46
N SER A 196 -17.37 5.34 1.82
CA SER A 196 -16.83 5.10 3.16
C SER A 196 -15.81 6.15 3.58
N ILE A 197 -14.86 6.46 2.69
CA ILE A 197 -13.86 7.50 2.88
C ILE A 197 -14.48 8.84 3.27
N ILE A 198 -15.53 9.26 2.56
CA ILE A 198 -16.23 10.51 2.84
C ILE A 198 -16.83 10.48 4.25
N PHE A 199 -17.47 9.38 4.64
CA PHE A 199 -18.03 9.21 5.98
C PHE A 199 -16.96 9.18 7.07
N VAL A 200 -15.81 8.56 6.83
CA VAL A 200 -14.69 8.55 7.79
C VAL A 200 -14.09 9.96 7.91
N GLY A 201 -13.88 10.66 6.80
CA GLY A 201 -13.36 12.03 6.78
C GLY A 201 -14.30 13.01 7.50
N LEU A 202 -15.62 12.94 7.24
CA LEU A 202 -16.61 13.75 7.93
C LEU A 202 -16.66 13.45 9.43
N GLY A 203 -16.56 12.17 9.82
CA GLY A 203 -16.50 11.79 11.23
C GLY A 203 -15.27 12.35 11.95
N ASN A 204 -14.11 12.37 11.27
CA ASN A 204 -12.88 12.93 11.82
C ASN A 204 -12.87 14.46 11.85
N ALA A 205 -13.64 15.13 11.00
CA ALA A 205 -13.77 16.59 11.02
C ALA A 205 -14.71 17.09 12.13
N GLN A 206 -15.57 16.22 12.66
CA GLN A 206 -16.51 16.53 13.75
C GLN A 206 -16.00 16.10 15.14
N ALA A 207 -14.91 15.33 15.20
CA ALA A 207 -14.25 14.88 16.41
C ALA A 207 -13.09 15.81 16.78
#